data_AF-A0AAD4NI09-F1
#
_entry.id   AF-A0AAD4NI09-F1
#
_cell.length_a   1.000
_cell.length_b   1.000
_cell.length_c   1.000
_cell.angle_alpha   90.00
_cell.angle_beta   90.00
_cell.angle_gamma   90.00
#
_symmetry.space_group_name_H-M   'P 1'
#
loop_
_entity.id
_entity.type
_entity.pdbx_description
1 polymer ?
#
loop_
_entity_poly.entity_id
_entity_poly.type
_entity_poly.pdbx_seq_one_letter_code
_entity_poly.pdbx_strand_id
1 'polypeptide(L)'
;MLQAGINLASLEAAWVSSASWYFLNAFGLRSVYNLVLGGENAAESVMDEQMQGAPQAPPDPQQAFKAEWEALQLYSHSFHVQ
;
A
#
# COMPACT_ATOMS: atom_id res chain seq x y z
N MET A 1 13.99 -7.83 -17.62
CA MET A 1 12.70 -7.81 -16.90
C MET A 1 11.53 -7.59 -17.85
N LEU A 2 11.53 -6.55 -18.68
CA LEU A 2 10.42 -6.28 -19.62
C LEU A 2 10.28 -7.30 -20.76
N GLN A 3 11.38 -7.96 -21.12
CA GLN A 3 11.48 -8.92 -22.22
C GLN A 3 11.87 -10.32 -21.72
N ALA A 4 11.49 -10.69 -20.50
CA ALA A 4 11.75 -12.03 -19.97
C ALA A 4 11.17 -13.10 -20.92
N GLY A 5 12.00 -14.04 -21.38
CA GLY A 5 11.62 -15.08 -22.35
C GLY A 5 11.79 -14.69 -23.83
N ILE A 6 12.31 -13.50 -24.14
CA ILE A 6 12.55 -13.03 -25.52
C ILE A 6 14.07 -12.96 -25.75
N ASN A 7 14.56 -13.63 -26.79
CA ASN A 7 16.00 -13.72 -27.12
C ASN A 7 16.34 -13.00 -28.44
N LEU A 8 15.77 -11.81 -28.64
CA LEU A 8 16.12 -10.92 -29.75
C LEU A 8 16.69 -9.63 -29.17
N ALA A 9 18.02 -9.45 -29.31
CA ALA A 9 18.73 -8.28 -28.78
C ALA A 9 18.43 -6.98 -29.53
N SER A 10 17.90 -7.07 -30.76
CA SER A 10 17.51 -5.92 -31.58
C SER A 10 16.06 -5.48 -31.36
N LEU A 11 15.31 -6.16 -30.49
CA LEU A 11 13.91 -5.83 -30.26
C LEU A 11 13.79 -4.58 -29.41
N GLU A 12 13.06 -3.59 -29.93
CA GLU A 12 12.81 -2.34 -29.24
C GLU A 12 12.11 -2.58 -27.89
N ALA A 13 12.52 -1.83 -26.86
CA ALA A 13 11.98 -1.97 -25.50
C ALA A 13 10.48 -1.64 -25.38
N ALA A 14 9.89 -1.03 -26.41
CA ALA A 14 8.44 -0.82 -26.52
C ALA A 14 7.65 -2.14 -26.62
N TRP A 15 8.28 -3.22 -27.11
CA TRP A 15 7.69 -4.55 -27.15
C TRP A 15 7.96 -5.27 -25.84
N VAL A 16 6.91 -5.32 -25.02
CA VAL A 16 6.95 -5.87 -23.67
C VAL A 16 6.32 -7.26 -23.63
N SER A 17 6.83 -8.11 -22.73
CA SER A 17 6.28 -9.44 -22.48
C SER A 17 4.93 -9.37 -21.74
N SER A 18 4.18 -10.47 -21.74
CA SER A 18 2.93 -10.62 -20.99
C SER A 18 3.08 -10.35 -19.48
N ALA A 19 4.21 -10.73 -18.89
CA ALA A 19 4.52 -10.46 -17.49
C ALA A 19 4.61 -8.94 -17.21
N SER A 20 5.15 -8.17 -18.15
CA SER A 20 5.26 -6.71 -18.02
C SER A 20 3.90 -6.05 -18.15
N TRP A 21 3.05 -6.57 -19.04
CA TRP A 21 1.66 -6.14 -19.15
C TRP A 21 0.86 -6.40 -17.87
N TYR A 22 1.09 -7.55 -17.22
CA TYR A 22 0.48 -7.87 -15.94
C TYR A 22 0.87 -6.86 -14.85
N PHE A 23 2.17 -6.54 -14.72
CA PHE A 23 2.62 -5.53 -13.75
C PHE A 23 2.04 -4.14 -14.02
N LEU A 24 1.96 -3.72 -15.29
CA LEU A 24 1.32 -2.46 -15.65
C LEU A 24 -0.15 -2.41 -15.21
N ASN A 25 -0.90 -3.48 -15.44
CA ASN A 25 -2.30 -3.56 -15.01
C ASN A 25 -2.42 -3.62 -13.48
N ALA A 26 -1.54 -4.36 -12.80
CA ALA A 26 -1.57 -4.50 -11.35
C ALA A 26 -1.36 -3.16 -10.63
N PHE A 27 -0.43 -2.32 -11.09
CA PHE A 27 -0.19 -1.00 -10.49
C PHE A 27 -1.12 0.09 -11.02
N GLY A 28 -1.46 0.06 -12.32
CA GLY A 28 -2.22 1.13 -12.97
C GLY A 28 -3.72 1.14 -12.66
N LEU A 29 -4.31 0.01 -12.29
CA LEU A 29 -5.76 -0.10 -12.10
C LEU A 29 -6.26 0.37 -10.72
N ARG A 30 -5.38 0.68 -9.75
CA ARG A 30 -5.79 1.13 -8.41
C ARG A 30 -6.70 2.35 -8.45
N SER A 31 -6.35 3.37 -9.24
CA SER A 31 -7.18 4.57 -9.39
C SER A 31 -8.54 4.26 -10.02
N VAL A 32 -8.59 3.32 -10.96
CA VAL A 32 -9.84 2.88 -11.60
C VAL A 32 -10.72 2.14 -10.59
N TYR A 33 -10.15 1.25 -9.78
CA TYR A 33 -10.88 0.55 -8.73
C TYR A 33 -11.41 1.52 -7.67
N ASN A 34 -10.63 2.54 -7.28
CA ASN A 34 -11.09 3.54 -6.32
C ASN A 34 -12.24 4.40 -6.87
N LEU A 35 -12.26 4.67 -8.18
CA LEU A 35 -13.37 5.38 -8.82
C LEU A 35 -14.65 4.53 -8.91
N VAL A 36 -14.52 3.23 -9.21
CA VAL A 36 -15.69 2.35 -9.42
C VAL A 36 -16.25 1.81 -8.11
N LEU A 37 -15.39 1.43 -7.17
CA LEU A 37 -15.75 0.74 -5.93
C LEU A 37 -15.76 1.68 -4.70
N GLY A 38 -15.20 2.90 -4.83
CA GLY A 38 -14.99 3.81 -3.70
C GLY A 38 -13.64 3.59 -3.00
N GLY A 39 -13.35 4.42 -1.98
CA GLY A 39 -12.15 4.29 -1.13
C GLY A 39 -12.31 3.16 -0.11
N GLU A 40 -11.21 2.50 0.24
CA GLU A 40 -11.16 1.25 1.06
C GLU A 40 -11.75 0.02 0.39
N ASN A 41 -11.65 -0.08 -0.94
CA ASN A 41 -12.02 -1.32 -1.62
C ASN A 41 -11.04 -2.45 -1.27
N ALA A 42 -11.51 -3.70 -1.30
CA ALA A 42 -10.66 -4.86 -0.98
C ALA A 42 -9.47 -5.01 -1.95
N ALA A 43 -9.49 -4.38 -3.12
CA ALA A 43 -8.36 -4.38 -4.06
C ALA A 43 -7.18 -3.54 -3.54
N GLU A 44 -7.47 -2.50 -2.76
CA GLU A 44 -6.49 -1.65 -2.11
C GLU A 44 -5.72 -2.41 -1.02
N SER A 45 -6.44 -3.17 -0.18
CA SER A 45 -5.84 -3.95 0.90
C SER A 45 -4.94 -5.10 0.42
N VAL A 46 -5.33 -5.87 -0.59
CA VAL A 46 -4.47 -6.98 -1.09
C VAL A 46 -3.16 -6.46 -1.69
N MET A 47 -3.21 -5.30 -2.34
CA MET A 47 -2.04 -4.70 -2.98
C MET A 47 -1.10 -4.07 -1.95
N ASP A 48 -1.65 -3.41 -0.93
CA ASP A 48 -0.86 -2.85 0.18
C ASP A 48 -0.16 -3.98 0.97
N GLU A 49 -0.83 -5.13 1.17
CA GLU A 49 -0.23 -6.31 1.80
C GLU A 49 0.91 -6.93 0.96
N GLN A 50 0.87 -6.76 -0.36
CA GLN A 50 1.87 -7.29 -1.28
C GLN A 50 3.03 -6.32 -1.53
N MET A 51 2.80 -5.00 -1.38
CA MET A 51 3.85 -3.96 -1.45
C MET A 51 4.56 -3.73 -0.11
N GLN A 52 3.84 -3.82 1.00
CA GLN A 52 4.41 -3.76 2.35
C GLN A 52 4.93 -5.15 2.69
N GLY A 53 6.11 -5.46 2.16
CA GLY A 53 6.80 -6.70 2.46
C GLY A 53 6.79 -6.98 3.96
N ALA A 54 6.19 -8.13 4.30
CA ALA A 54 5.85 -8.61 5.64
C ALA A 54 4.76 -7.77 6.34
N PRO A 55 3.67 -8.41 6.81
CA PRO A 55 2.72 -7.73 7.67
C PRO A 55 3.48 -7.22 8.88
N GLN A 56 3.48 -5.89 9.09
CA GLN A 56 3.91 -5.36 10.37
C GLN A 56 3.01 -6.04 11.41
N ALA A 57 3.63 -6.84 12.28
CA ALA A 57 2.91 -7.43 13.39
C ALA A 57 2.19 -6.28 14.12
N PRO A 58 0.89 -6.43 14.42
CA PRO A 58 0.17 -5.41 15.17
C PRO A 58 0.97 -5.08 16.44
N PRO A 59 1.10 -3.79 16.80
CA PRO A 59 1.88 -3.40 17.96
C PRO A 59 1.40 -4.17 19.19
N ASP A 60 2.34 -4.64 20.01
CA ASP A 60 2.02 -5.37 21.22
C ASP A 60 1.02 -4.54 22.05
N PRO A 61 -0.14 -5.10 22.45
CA PRO A 61 -1.20 -4.35 23.08
C PRO A 61 -0.70 -3.65 24.36
N GLN A 62 0.22 -4.27 25.10
CA GLN A 62 0.77 -3.70 26.32
C GLN A 62 1.64 -2.47 26.03
N GLN A 63 2.40 -2.50 24.94
CA GLN A 63 3.19 -1.35 24.49
C GLN A 63 2.29 -0.22 24.00
N ALA A 64 1.23 -0.54 23.24
CA ALA A 64 0.25 0.43 22.76
C ALA A 64 -0.46 1.13 23.94
N PHE A 65 -0.93 0.37 24.94
CA PHE A 65 -1.58 0.95 26.11
C PHE A 65 -0.65 1.86 26.93
N LYS A 66 0.62 1.47 27.08
CA LYS A 66 1.60 2.30 27.79
C LYS A 66 1.87 3.61 27.05
N ALA A 67 1.99 3.58 25.73
CA ALA A 67 2.21 4.77 24.92
C ALA A 67 1.04 5.76 25.02
N GLU A 68 -0.20 5.28 24.95
CA GLU A 68 -1.40 6.11 25.13
C GLU A 68 -1.49 6.70 26.55
N TRP A 69 -1.14 5.90 27.56
CA TRP A 69 -1.10 6.35 28.95
C TRP A 69 -0.11 7.51 29.15
N GLU A 70 1.11 7.37 28.63
CA GLU A 70 2.13 8.42 28.70
C GLU A 70 1.72 9.68 27.91
N ALA A 71 1.08 9.53 26.76
CA ALA A 71 0.55 10.65 25.97
C ALA A 71 -0.55 11.41 26.73
N LEU A 72 -1.46 10.70 27.41
CA LEU A 72 -2.51 11.31 28.22
C LEU A 72 -1.95 12.05 29.43
N GLN A 73 -0.86 11.58 30.03
CA GLN A 73 -0.20 12.28 31.15
C GLN A 73 0.39 13.63 30.74
N LEU A 74 0.76 13.80 29.47
CA LEU A 74 1.31 15.04 28.95
C LEU A 74 0.22 16.09 28.66
N TYR A 75 -1.04 15.67 28.56
CA TYR A 75 -2.14 16.58 28.24
C TYR A 75 -2.60 17.35 29.49
N SER A 76 -2.68 18.68 29.37
CA SER A 76 -3.25 19.53 30.42
C SER A 76 -4.64 20.01 30.01
N HIS A 77 -5.57 20.00 30.95
CA HIS A 77 -6.94 20.43 30.71
C HIS A 77 -6.99 21.93 30.41
N SER A 78 -7.33 22.29 29.17
CA SER A 78 -7.61 23.67 28.74
C SER A 78 -9.12 23.88 28.69
N PHE A 79 -9.63 24.73 29.57
CA PHE A 79 -11.05 25.08 29.56
C PHE A 79 -11.28 26.21 28.54
N HIS A 80 -11.97 25.91 27.45
CA HIS A 80 -12.46 26.92 26.51
C HIS A 80 -13.82 27.41 27.00
N VAL A 81 -13.83 28.48 27.81
CA VAL A 81 -15.07 29.22 28.11
C VAL A 81 -15.17 30.36 27.12
N GLN A 82 -16.27 30.36 26.37
CA GLN A 82 -16.69 31.49 25.54
C GLN A 82 -17.64 32.39 26.34
#